data_AF-A0A6P0TFY5-F1
#
_entry.id   AF-A0A6P0TFY5-F1
#
_cell.length_a   1.000
_cell.length_b   1.000
_cell.length_c   1.000
_cell.angle_alpha   90.00
_cell.angle_beta   90.00
_cell.angle_gamma   90.00
#
_symmetry.space_group_name_H-M   'P 1'
#
loop_
_entity.id
_entity.type
_entity.pdbx_description
1 polymer ?
#
loop_
_entity_poly.entity_id
_entity_poly.type
_entity_poly.pdbx_seq_one_letter_code
_entity_poly.pdbx_strand_id
1 'polypeptide(L)'
;MSRDSAPSSSSSPADAFTAPQRPLESDHAALEGQPHRNGRSHPPSPQPIPPTPAVTSTSSANTPDAITNLPAGTHSLSPTSTGTSRPPGTILLLVALGLMGLGFLSNLYWLGLISSLVALLLSARIFWTSIAPLVAELITPAQVTLTLSILGGLTALVGFFQLTGINRRIGEWLTVESWDGVGAIGDLVGAVGQILIAILAVYIAWRQYVISKDLTIQQNLITQQQTIDSYFQGISDLVLDAEGLLEDWPQERAIAEGRTSAILGSVDPTGKAKIVRFLSRSRLLTPLKRDRHLGRAMLDGMGGYQEDRDFGIRVIDLGVMLAATNLAHTDLRWAELSDTNLVRSNLQGCDLVKANLARAILYEASLRGTDLMGIRLFYGTVETATPRTRTDVPNFQTGACTGAVVENADFTGAQRLSEQQRQYICSWGGEKTRSTVPGGCGNIPNRLGR
;
A
#
# COMPACT_ATOMS: atom_id res chain seq x y z
N MET A 1 -12.96 19.35 -75.98
CA MET A 1 -11.79 20.25 -76.12
C MET A 1 -10.82 19.92 -74.99
N SER A 2 -9.56 19.55 -75.25
CA SER A 2 -8.44 20.39 -75.76
C SER A 2 -7.93 21.39 -74.72
N ARG A 3 -6.63 21.56 -74.48
CA ARG A 3 -5.44 20.71 -74.71
C ARG A 3 -4.27 21.34 -73.95
N ASP A 4 -3.17 20.61 -73.82
CA ASP A 4 -1.87 21.01 -73.27
C ASP A 4 -1.34 22.35 -73.83
N SER A 5 -0.50 23.06 -73.04
CA SER A 5 0.90 23.38 -73.41
C SER A 5 1.65 24.18 -72.33
N ALA A 6 2.89 23.78 -72.02
CA ALA A 6 3.92 24.65 -71.43
C ALA A 6 4.68 25.40 -72.56
N PRO A 7 5.73 26.20 -72.28
CA PRO A 7 7.08 25.62 -72.41
C PRO A 7 8.19 26.23 -71.54
N SER A 8 9.30 25.47 -71.37
CA SER A 8 10.74 25.87 -71.35
C SER A 8 11.28 27.00 -70.43
N SER A 9 12.55 27.01 -69.97
CA SER A 9 13.61 25.99 -69.80
C SER A 9 14.84 26.65 -69.10
N SER A 10 15.86 25.86 -68.74
CA SER A 10 17.17 26.26 -68.15
C SER A 10 17.12 26.78 -66.68
N SER A 11 18.14 26.60 -65.83
CA SER A 11 19.45 25.90 -65.95
C SER A 11 19.89 25.27 -64.61
N SER A 12 20.78 24.27 -64.66
CA SER A 12 21.63 23.79 -63.55
C SER A 12 23.04 24.41 -63.72
N PRO A 13 23.91 24.52 -62.69
CA PRO A 13 24.45 23.44 -61.84
C PRO A 13 24.01 23.60 -60.35
N ALA A 14 23.96 22.59 -59.48
CA ALA A 14 24.95 21.58 -59.09
C ALA A 14 26.19 22.13 -58.37
N ASP A 15 26.25 21.93 -57.06
CA ASP A 15 27.53 21.72 -56.37
C ASP A 15 27.31 20.81 -55.15
N ALA A 16 28.32 20.00 -54.81
CA ALA A 16 28.25 19.00 -53.75
C ALA A 16 29.31 19.26 -52.69
N PHE A 17 28.98 19.04 -51.40
CA PHE A 17 29.99 19.06 -50.35
C PHE A 17 30.00 17.78 -49.52
N THR A 18 31.20 17.19 -49.48
CA THR A 18 31.48 15.83 -49.01
C THR A 18 31.87 15.83 -47.53
N ALA A 19 31.40 14.84 -46.77
CA ALA A 19 31.84 14.62 -45.40
C ALA A 19 33.20 13.89 -45.36
N PRO A 20 34.18 14.36 -44.57
CA PRO A 20 35.42 13.61 -44.31
C PRO A 20 35.21 12.55 -43.21
N GLN A 21 35.83 11.38 -43.38
CA GLN A 21 35.96 10.34 -42.35
C GLN A 21 37.40 10.24 -41.84
N ARG A 22 37.54 9.71 -40.61
CA ARG A 22 38.73 9.00 -40.08
C ARG A 22 39.99 9.85 -39.79
N PRO A 23 40.98 9.30 -39.05
CA PRO A 23 41.09 7.92 -38.54
C PRO A 23 41.03 7.77 -37.01
N LEU A 24 40.92 6.50 -36.59
CA LEU A 24 41.34 6.03 -35.28
C LEU A 24 42.87 5.92 -35.28
N GLU A 25 43.52 6.24 -34.17
CA GLU A 25 44.86 5.74 -33.89
C GLU A 25 44.94 5.37 -32.40
N SER A 26 45.68 4.30 -32.10
CA SER A 26 45.68 3.63 -30.80
C SER A 26 47.12 3.41 -30.35
N ASP A 27 47.44 3.73 -29.11
CA ASP A 27 48.76 3.45 -28.55
C ASP A 27 48.68 2.78 -27.17
N HIS A 28 49.57 1.81 -26.95
CA HIS A 28 49.57 0.91 -25.79
C HIS A 28 50.99 0.80 -25.20
N ALA A 29 51.27 1.56 -24.13
CA ALA A 29 52.36 1.34 -23.18
C ALA A 29 52.00 2.06 -21.85
N ALA A 30 52.02 1.49 -20.63
CA ALA A 30 53.01 0.62 -19.96
C ALA A 30 54.34 1.38 -19.74
N LEU A 31 54.81 1.69 -18.53
CA LEU A 31 54.88 0.89 -17.30
C LEU A 31 54.91 1.73 -15.99
N GLU A 32 54.66 1.03 -14.87
CA GLU A 32 55.19 1.19 -13.49
C GLU A 32 55.18 2.55 -12.74
N GLY A 33 54.76 2.52 -11.46
CA GLY A 33 54.67 3.73 -10.63
C GLY A 33 54.03 3.56 -9.24
N GLN A 34 54.36 2.49 -8.50
CA GLN A 34 54.04 2.33 -7.07
C GLN A 34 55.34 2.11 -6.28
N PRO A 35 55.42 2.45 -4.96
CA PRO A 35 54.32 2.46 -4.00
C PRO A 35 54.22 3.70 -3.08
N HIS A 36 53.14 3.80 -2.31
CA HIS A 36 53.21 3.74 -0.84
C HIS A 36 51.81 3.50 -0.23
N ARG A 37 51.78 3.19 1.08
CA ARG A 37 50.71 2.46 1.77
C ARG A 37 50.28 3.21 3.03
N ASN A 38 48.97 3.45 3.23
CA ASN A 38 48.30 3.43 4.54
C ASN A 38 46.78 3.75 4.49
N GLY A 39 46.04 3.23 5.47
CA GLY A 39 44.86 3.92 6.03
C GLY A 39 43.51 3.81 5.30
N ARG A 40 42.86 2.64 5.36
CA ARG A 40 41.38 2.58 5.35
C ARG A 40 40.88 1.67 6.48
N SER A 41 39.94 2.18 7.28
CA SER A 41 39.28 1.46 8.37
C SER A 41 38.09 0.64 7.84
N HIS A 42 37.90 -0.56 8.39
CA HIS A 42 36.69 -1.35 8.14
C HIS A 42 35.51 -0.84 8.99
N PRO A 43 34.28 -0.79 8.45
CA PRO A 43 33.06 -0.80 9.27
C PRO A 43 32.81 -2.22 9.83
N PRO A 44 32.09 -2.35 10.96
CA PRO A 44 31.86 -3.65 11.60
C PRO A 44 30.78 -4.50 10.91
N SER A 45 30.93 -5.83 10.99
CA SER A 45 29.98 -6.82 10.46
C SER A 45 28.68 -6.90 11.28
N PRO A 46 27.49 -7.05 10.67
CA PRO A 46 26.26 -7.38 11.37
C PRO A 46 26.24 -8.85 11.82
N GLN A 47 25.54 -9.14 12.92
CA GLN A 47 25.33 -10.51 13.42
C GLN A 47 24.08 -11.18 12.79
N PRO A 48 23.96 -12.54 12.84
CA PRO A 48 22.90 -13.27 12.16
C PRO A 48 21.54 -13.22 12.87
N ILE A 49 20.47 -13.33 12.10
CA ILE A 49 19.08 -13.50 12.56
C ILE A 49 18.65 -14.97 12.29
N PRO A 50 17.94 -15.65 13.20
CA PRO A 50 17.51 -17.04 12.99
C PRO A 50 16.43 -17.16 11.88
N PRO A 51 16.40 -18.28 11.13
CA PRO A 51 15.50 -18.44 9.99
C PRO A 51 14.07 -18.83 10.40
N THR A 52 13.10 -18.38 9.61
CA THR A 52 11.72 -18.89 9.58
C THR A 52 11.55 -19.71 8.29
N PRO A 53 10.89 -20.89 8.30
CA PRO A 53 10.94 -21.83 7.16
C PRO A 53 10.16 -21.33 5.94
N ALA A 54 10.74 -21.54 4.75
CA ALA A 54 10.11 -21.28 3.46
C ALA A 54 9.46 -22.54 2.88
N VAL A 55 8.43 -22.37 2.05
CA VAL A 55 7.72 -23.45 1.35
C VAL A 55 8.55 -23.97 0.18
N THR A 56 8.71 -25.29 0.06
CA THR A 56 9.45 -25.93 -1.04
C THR A 56 8.50 -26.40 -2.14
N SER A 57 8.63 -25.85 -3.33
CA SER A 57 7.98 -26.37 -4.54
C SER A 57 8.87 -26.15 -5.77
N THR A 58 9.50 -27.21 -6.27
CA THR A 58 10.26 -27.17 -7.53
C THR A 58 10.21 -28.51 -8.23
N SER A 59 9.95 -28.46 -9.54
CA SER A 59 10.00 -29.60 -10.46
C SER A 59 11.45 -29.96 -10.82
N SER A 60 11.69 -31.22 -11.15
CA SER A 60 12.88 -31.66 -11.90
C SER A 60 12.46 -32.46 -13.13
N ALA A 61 13.27 -32.40 -14.19
CA ALA A 61 13.02 -33.12 -15.43
C ALA A 61 14.35 -33.50 -16.10
N ASN A 62 14.44 -34.76 -16.57
CA ASN A 62 15.28 -35.28 -17.66
C ASN A 62 16.83 -35.18 -17.50
N THR A 63 17.68 -36.09 -18.00
CA THR A 63 17.68 -37.51 -18.51
C THR A 63 19.16 -37.82 -18.92
N PRO A 64 19.57 -39.02 -19.39
CA PRO A 64 18.99 -40.37 -19.34
C PRO A 64 19.95 -41.27 -18.47
N ASP A 65 20.28 -42.56 -18.66
CA ASP A 65 19.80 -43.70 -19.47
C ASP A 65 20.18 -45.01 -18.76
N ALA A 66 19.54 -46.14 -19.13
CA ALA A 66 20.11 -47.50 -19.16
C ALA A 66 19.11 -48.52 -19.74
N ILE A 67 18.73 -48.35 -21.02
CA ILE A 67 18.10 -49.33 -21.94
C ILE A 67 17.80 -50.75 -21.38
N THR A 68 16.52 -51.15 -21.30
CA THR A 68 16.05 -52.41 -21.95
C THR A 68 14.51 -52.55 -22.07
N ASN A 69 14.07 -52.88 -23.29
CA ASN A 69 12.87 -53.66 -23.67
C ASN A 69 11.44 -53.20 -23.28
N LEU A 70 10.81 -52.52 -24.24
CA LEU A 70 9.38 -52.66 -24.61
C LEU A 70 9.08 -54.09 -25.17
N PRO A 71 7.82 -54.54 -25.42
CA PRO A 71 6.62 -53.73 -25.73
C PRO A 71 5.24 -54.18 -25.18
N ALA A 72 4.26 -53.27 -25.38
CA ALA A 72 2.84 -53.45 -25.72
C ALA A 72 1.96 -54.56 -25.07
N GLY A 73 0.77 -54.17 -24.58
CA GLY A 73 -0.34 -55.10 -24.34
C GLY A 73 -1.53 -54.53 -23.56
N THR A 74 -2.61 -54.20 -24.27
CA THR A 74 -4.03 -54.19 -23.83
C THR A 74 -4.39 -53.99 -22.34
N HIS A 75 -5.09 -52.90 -22.03
CA HIS A 75 -5.89 -52.81 -20.79
C HIS A 75 -6.98 -53.89 -20.78
N SER A 76 -6.92 -54.82 -19.83
CA SER A 76 -7.98 -55.79 -19.54
C SER A 76 -8.84 -55.33 -18.36
N LEU A 77 -10.16 -55.50 -18.47
CA LEU A 77 -11.10 -55.27 -17.37
C LEU A 77 -11.14 -56.50 -16.45
N SER A 78 -10.93 -56.32 -15.15
CA SER A 78 -11.36 -57.27 -14.11
C SER A 78 -11.45 -56.58 -12.74
N PRO A 79 -12.38 -56.97 -11.86
CA PRO A 79 -12.67 -56.25 -10.63
C PRO A 79 -11.83 -56.72 -9.43
N THR A 80 -11.32 -55.77 -8.63
CA THR A 80 -10.71 -56.07 -7.32
C THR A 80 -11.77 -56.00 -6.21
N SER A 81 -11.90 -57.08 -5.44
CA SER A 81 -12.89 -57.20 -4.38
C SER A 81 -12.48 -56.48 -3.08
N THR A 82 -13.44 -55.82 -2.43
CA THR A 82 -13.24 -55.06 -1.19
C THR A 82 -13.27 -55.98 0.04
N GLY A 83 -12.11 -56.53 0.42
CA GLY A 83 -11.94 -57.29 1.66
C GLY A 83 -12.09 -56.41 2.92
N THR A 84 -13.28 -56.35 3.50
CA THR A 84 -13.57 -55.50 4.67
C THR A 84 -13.14 -56.16 6.00
N SER A 85 -11.94 -55.85 6.47
CA SER A 85 -11.43 -56.22 7.79
C SER A 85 -12.11 -55.42 8.92
N ARG A 86 -13.35 -55.81 9.26
CA ARG A 86 -14.10 -55.20 10.38
C ARG A 86 -13.37 -55.38 11.72
N PRO A 87 -13.23 -54.34 12.56
CA PRO A 87 -12.49 -54.45 13.81
C PRO A 87 -13.21 -55.38 14.81
N PRO A 88 -12.47 -56.22 15.56
CA PRO A 88 -13.03 -57.38 16.27
C PRO A 88 -14.11 -57.05 17.31
N GLY A 89 -14.07 -55.86 17.92
CA GLY A 89 -15.10 -55.41 18.86
C GLY A 89 -16.51 -55.29 18.24
N THR A 90 -16.62 -55.00 16.95
CA THR A 90 -17.92 -54.91 16.26
C THR A 90 -18.56 -56.28 16.08
N ILE A 91 -17.76 -57.30 15.78
CA ILE A 91 -18.21 -58.70 15.67
C ILE A 91 -18.67 -59.18 17.05
N LEU A 92 -17.91 -58.88 18.11
CA LEU A 92 -18.25 -59.30 19.47
C LEU A 92 -19.56 -58.65 19.98
N LEU A 93 -19.82 -57.38 19.65
CA LEU A 93 -21.08 -56.70 19.98
C LEU A 93 -22.28 -57.28 19.22
N LEU A 94 -22.12 -57.65 17.94
CA LEU A 94 -23.17 -58.33 17.18
C LEU A 94 -23.48 -59.73 17.75
N VAL A 95 -22.47 -60.47 18.20
CA VAL A 95 -22.66 -61.76 18.89
C VAL A 95 -23.37 -61.56 20.23
N ALA A 96 -23.00 -60.54 21.02
CA ALA A 96 -23.68 -60.23 22.29
C ALA A 96 -25.17 -59.87 22.09
N LEU A 97 -25.48 -59.06 21.07
CA LEU A 97 -26.87 -58.72 20.71
C LEU A 97 -27.65 -59.95 20.19
N GLY A 98 -27.02 -60.82 19.41
CA GLY A 98 -27.61 -62.09 18.97
C GLY A 98 -27.96 -63.02 20.13
N LEU A 99 -27.05 -63.16 21.11
CA LEU A 99 -27.28 -63.94 22.33
C LEU A 99 -28.35 -63.30 23.24
N MET A 100 -28.42 -61.97 23.30
CA MET A 100 -29.48 -61.24 24.01
C MET A 100 -30.86 -61.52 23.39
N GLY A 101 -30.98 -61.46 22.06
CA GLY A 101 -32.20 -61.83 21.35
C GLY A 101 -32.59 -63.30 21.59
N LEU A 102 -31.63 -64.22 21.48
CA LEU A 102 -31.86 -65.65 21.72
C LEU A 102 -32.31 -65.92 23.17
N GLY A 103 -31.71 -65.25 24.15
CA GLY A 103 -32.08 -65.34 25.57
C GLY A 103 -33.50 -64.83 25.84
N PHE A 104 -33.93 -63.77 25.14
CA PHE A 104 -35.29 -63.24 25.24
C PHE A 104 -36.34 -64.19 24.63
N LEU A 105 -36.09 -64.75 23.44
CA LEU A 105 -37.02 -65.71 22.80
C LEU A 105 -37.10 -67.06 23.54
N SER A 106 -36.03 -67.49 24.22
CA SER A 106 -35.98 -68.77 24.94
C SER A 106 -36.43 -68.68 26.40
N ASN A 107 -36.77 -67.50 26.91
CA ASN A 107 -37.17 -67.24 28.29
C ASN A 107 -36.08 -67.57 29.36
N LEU A 108 -34.81 -67.72 28.95
CA LEU A 108 -33.67 -67.89 29.86
C LEU A 108 -33.17 -66.53 30.39
N TYR A 109 -33.89 -65.99 31.37
CA TYR A 109 -33.70 -64.65 31.93
C TYR A 109 -32.24 -64.29 32.28
N TRP A 110 -31.49 -65.22 32.88
CA TRP A 110 -30.08 -65.03 33.25
C TRP A 110 -29.15 -64.83 32.04
N LEU A 111 -29.40 -65.53 30.93
CA LEU A 111 -28.62 -65.39 29.71
C LEU A 111 -28.87 -64.01 29.06
N GLY A 112 -30.11 -63.56 29.06
CA GLY A 112 -30.51 -62.22 28.61
C GLY A 112 -29.87 -61.08 29.42
N LEU A 113 -29.85 -61.20 30.76
CA LEU A 113 -29.20 -60.21 31.63
C LEU A 113 -27.70 -60.10 31.40
N ILE A 114 -26.98 -61.23 31.35
CA ILE A 114 -25.53 -61.24 31.17
C ILE A 114 -25.14 -60.70 29.78
N SER A 115 -25.83 -61.14 28.73
CA SER A 115 -25.58 -60.65 27.35
C SER A 115 -25.93 -59.17 27.18
N SER A 116 -27.02 -58.68 27.79
CA SER A 116 -27.37 -57.26 27.79
C SER A 116 -26.33 -56.40 28.52
N LEU A 117 -25.81 -56.84 29.66
CA LEU A 117 -24.74 -56.15 30.38
C LEU A 117 -23.45 -56.08 29.56
N VAL A 118 -23.05 -57.19 28.92
CA VAL A 118 -21.88 -57.24 28.03
C VAL A 118 -22.07 -56.34 26.80
N ALA A 119 -23.25 -56.35 26.18
CA ALA A 119 -23.56 -55.48 25.04
C ALA A 119 -23.52 -54.00 25.42
N LEU A 120 -24.05 -53.62 26.59
CA LEU A 120 -24.01 -52.25 27.11
C LEU A 120 -22.57 -51.79 27.38
N LEU A 121 -21.75 -52.62 28.03
CA LEU A 121 -20.35 -52.31 28.31
C LEU A 121 -19.50 -52.19 27.04
N LEU A 122 -19.72 -53.06 26.03
CA LEU A 122 -19.06 -52.92 24.73
C LEU A 122 -19.52 -51.68 23.97
N SER A 123 -20.82 -51.38 23.98
CA SER A 123 -21.38 -50.19 23.34
C SER A 123 -20.80 -48.91 23.94
N ALA A 124 -20.80 -48.79 25.27
CA ALA A 124 -20.22 -47.66 25.99
C ALA A 124 -18.71 -47.51 25.70
N ARG A 125 -17.96 -48.62 25.66
CA ARG A 125 -16.52 -48.61 25.33
C ARG A 125 -16.28 -48.13 23.90
N ILE A 126 -17.04 -48.61 22.91
CA ILE A 126 -16.92 -48.21 21.50
C ILE A 126 -17.25 -46.72 21.35
N PHE A 127 -18.38 -46.29 21.90
CA PHE A 127 -18.83 -44.90 21.92
C PHE A 127 -17.76 -43.96 22.52
N TRP A 128 -17.18 -44.34 23.67
CA TRP A 128 -16.07 -43.59 24.28
C TRP A 128 -14.84 -43.54 23.38
N THR A 129 -14.41 -44.64 22.76
CA THR A 129 -13.26 -44.62 21.85
C THR A 129 -13.46 -43.77 20.59
N SER A 130 -14.70 -43.59 20.13
CA SER A 130 -15.01 -42.71 18.99
C SER A 130 -15.11 -41.22 19.37
N ILE A 131 -15.54 -40.91 20.59
CA ILE A 131 -15.78 -39.52 21.04
C ILE A 131 -14.58 -38.93 21.80
N ALA A 132 -13.76 -39.73 22.47
CA ALA A 132 -12.55 -39.28 23.15
C ALA A 132 -11.61 -38.40 22.27
N PRO A 133 -11.30 -38.74 21.01
CA PRO A 133 -10.47 -37.86 20.17
C PRO A 133 -11.16 -36.52 19.84
N LEU A 134 -12.46 -36.54 19.50
CA LEU A 134 -13.23 -35.32 19.20
C LEU A 134 -13.34 -34.39 20.42
N VAL A 135 -13.48 -34.93 21.63
CA VAL A 135 -13.51 -34.14 22.87
C VAL A 135 -12.13 -33.58 23.21
N ALA A 136 -11.06 -34.32 22.94
CA ALA A 136 -9.68 -33.86 23.14
C ALA A 136 -9.26 -32.77 22.14
N GLU A 137 -9.84 -32.74 20.94
CA GLU A 137 -9.66 -31.68 19.95
C GLU A 137 -10.46 -30.41 20.32
N LEU A 138 -11.66 -30.57 20.90
CA LEU A 138 -12.55 -29.46 21.26
C LEU A 138 -12.24 -28.80 22.62
N ILE A 139 -11.63 -29.52 23.57
CA ILE A 139 -11.40 -29.04 24.95
C ILE A 139 -9.94 -29.23 25.36
N THR A 140 -9.24 -28.13 25.67
CA THR A 140 -7.84 -28.16 26.10
C THR A 140 -7.70 -28.86 27.46
N PRO A 141 -6.67 -29.70 27.71
CA PRO A 141 -6.54 -30.44 28.99
C PRO A 141 -6.54 -29.57 30.24
N ALA A 142 -6.08 -28.31 30.17
CA ALA A 142 -6.17 -27.36 31.27
C ALA A 142 -7.63 -27.00 31.64
N GLN A 143 -8.53 -26.92 30.65
CA GLN A 143 -9.95 -26.63 30.86
C GLN A 143 -10.68 -27.83 31.48
N VAL A 144 -10.31 -29.06 31.10
CA VAL A 144 -10.86 -30.30 31.69
C VAL A 144 -10.51 -30.38 33.18
N THR A 145 -9.25 -30.13 33.55
CA THR A 145 -8.83 -30.12 34.96
C THR A 145 -9.56 -29.03 35.74
N LEU A 146 -9.66 -27.80 35.19
CA LEU A 146 -10.30 -26.68 35.86
C LEU A 146 -11.81 -26.91 36.09
N THR A 147 -12.54 -27.43 35.10
CA THR A 147 -13.97 -27.74 35.27
C THR A 147 -14.20 -28.88 36.25
N LEU A 148 -13.38 -29.93 36.22
CA LEU A 148 -13.45 -31.05 37.16
C LEU A 148 -13.13 -30.62 38.60
N SER A 149 -12.14 -29.75 38.80
CA SER A 149 -11.81 -29.17 40.12
C SER A 149 -12.94 -28.30 40.67
N ILE A 150 -13.61 -27.49 39.82
CA ILE A 150 -14.76 -26.67 40.25
C ILE A 150 -15.95 -27.57 40.64
N LEU A 151 -16.28 -28.57 39.83
CA LEU A 151 -17.39 -29.48 40.09
C LEU A 151 -17.15 -30.31 41.36
N GLY A 152 -15.94 -30.86 41.50
CA GLY A 152 -15.51 -31.60 42.69
C GLY A 152 -15.50 -30.74 43.96
N GLY A 153 -14.97 -29.51 43.86
CA GLY A 153 -14.97 -28.54 44.95
C GLY A 153 -16.37 -28.16 45.44
N LEU A 154 -17.29 -27.87 44.52
CA LEU A 154 -18.70 -27.60 44.85
C LEU A 154 -19.38 -28.81 45.50
N THR A 155 -19.15 -30.02 44.97
CA THR A 155 -19.75 -31.24 45.50
C THR A 155 -19.22 -31.57 46.91
N ALA A 156 -17.92 -31.38 47.14
CA ALA A 156 -17.29 -31.54 48.44
C ALA A 156 -17.78 -30.48 49.46
N LEU A 157 -17.97 -29.23 49.02
CA LEU A 157 -18.51 -28.15 49.85
C LEU A 157 -19.94 -28.46 50.31
N VAL A 158 -20.82 -28.86 49.39
CA VAL A 158 -22.21 -29.27 49.72
C VAL A 158 -22.23 -30.48 50.64
N GLY A 159 -21.39 -31.49 50.38
CA GLY A 159 -21.24 -32.65 51.26
C GLY A 159 -20.79 -32.27 52.67
N PHE A 160 -19.82 -31.37 52.81
CA PHE A 160 -19.33 -30.86 54.09
C PHE A 160 -20.43 -30.12 54.87
N PHE A 161 -21.22 -29.26 54.22
CA PHE A 161 -22.32 -28.53 54.87
C PHE A 161 -23.49 -29.43 55.30
N GLN A 162 -23.75 -30.55 54.60
CA GLN A 162 -24.69 -31.57 55.10
C GLN A 162 -24.10 -32.35 56.27
N LEU A 163 -22.90 -32.92 56.12
CA LEU A 163 -22.30 -33.85 57.10
C LEU A 163 -21.97 -33.18 58.44
N THR A 164 -21.63 -31.90 58.45
CA THR A 164 -21.35 -31.13 59.68
C THR A 164 -22.60 -30.70 60.45
N GLY A 165 -23.81 -30.87 59.87
CA GLY A 165 -25.08 -30.45 60.48
C GLY A 165 -25.25 -28.92 60.64
N ILE A 166 -24.26 -28.12 60.21
CA ILE A 166 -24.23 -26.65 60.32
C ILE A 166 -25.48 -26.03 59.68
N ASN A 167 -25.96 -26.61 58.58
CA ASN A 167 -27.15 -26.17 57.85
C ASN A 167 -28.40 -26.05 58.76
N ARG A 168 -28.52 -26.89 59.79
CA ARG A 168 -29.63 -26.83 60.76
C ARG A 168 -29.50 -25.68 61.75
N ARG A 169 -28.29 -25.44 62.29
CA ARG A 169 -28.00 -24.29 63.16
C ARG A 169 -28.16 -22.95 62.42
N ILE A 170 -27.79 -22.91 61.14
CA ILE A 170 -28.00 -21.74 60.28
C ILE A 170 -29.51 -21.47 60.12
N GLY A 171 -30.32 -22.50 59.86
CA GLY A 171 -31.78 -22.36 59.79
C GLY A 171 -32.40 -21.84 61.10
N GLU A 172 -31.98 -22.38 62.24
CA GLU A 172 -32.44 -21.95 63.58
C GLU A 172 -31.99 -20.51 63.92
N TRP A 173 -30.82 -20.07 63.44
CA TRP A 173 -30.32 -18.69 63.60
C TRP A 173 -31.05 -17.68 62.69
N LEU A 174 -31.37 -18.06 61.45
CA LEU A 174 -32.11 -17.23 60.49
C LEU A 174 -33.59 -17.00 60.87
N THR A 175 -34.17 -17.85 61.72
CA THR A 175 -35.55 -17.66 62.21
C THR A 175 -35.68 -16.63 63.35
N VAL A 176 -34.58 -16.18 63.95
CA VAL A 176 -34.61 -15.32 65.15
C VAL A 176 -34.17 -13.88 64.82
N GLU A 177 -35.17 -13.04 64.55
CA GLU A 177 -35.22 -11.67 65.10
C GLU A 177 -34.19 -10.63 64.58
N SER A 178 -34.01 -10.50 63.25
CA SER A 178 -33.54 -9.23 62.63
C SER A 178 -33.75 -9.11 61.10
N TRP A 179 -34.83 -9.67 60.53
CA TRP A 179 -35.07 -9.61 59.07
C TRP A 179 -35.13 -8.18 58.50
N ASP A 180 -35.60 -7.19 59.26
CA ASP A 180 -35.61 -5.78 58.85
C ASP A 180 -34.18 -5.22 58.65
N GLY A 181 -33.24 -5.61 59.52
CA GLY A 181 -31.84 -5.20 59.42
C GLY A 181 -31.13 -5.86 58.22
N VAL A 182 -31.46 -7.12 57.94
CA VAL A 182 -30.97 -7.82 56.74
C VAL A 182 -31.55 -7.19 55.47
N GLY A 183 -32.83 -6.79 55.49
CA GLY A 183 -33.49 -6.06 54.41
C GLY A 183 -32.80 -4.73 54.08
N ALA A 184 -32.55 -3.89 55.08
CA ALA A 184 -31.86 -2.61 54.90
C ALA A 184 -30.43 -2.75 54.34
N ILE A 185 -29.71 -3.82 54.69
CA ILE A 185 -28.41 -4.16 54.09
C ILE A 185 -28.59 -4.61 52.63
N GLY A 186 -29.64 -5.40 52.33
CA GLY A 186 -30.01 -5.80 50.99
C GLY A 186 -30.30 -4.61 50.06
N ASP A 187 -31.08 -3.63 50.54
CA ASP A 187 -31.38 -2.39 49.79
C ASP A 187 -30.12 -1.56 49.53
N LEU A 188 -29.23 -1.42 50.51
CA LEU A 188 -27.96 -0.71 50.35
C LEU A 188 -27.03 -1.41 49.35
N VAL A 189 -26.91 -2.74 49.43
CA VAL A 189 -26.14 -3.55 48.46
C VAL A 189 -26.77 -3.47 47.07
N GLY A 190 -28.11 -3.48 46.97
CA GLY A 190 -28.84 -3.29 45.73
C GLY A 190 -28.58 -1.92 45.10
N ALA A 191 -28.66 -0.84 45.87
CA ALA A 191 -28.38 0.52 45.40
C ALA A 191 -26.93 0.70 44.94
N VAL A 192 -25.95 0.19 45.70
CA VAL A 192 -24.54 0.16 45.29
C VAL A 192 -24.35 -0.66 44.01
N GLY A 193 -25.02 -1.81 43.90
CA GLY A 193 -25.02 -2.64 42.70
C GLY A 193 -25.55 -1.91 41.45
N GLN A 194 -26.68 -1.21 41.58
CA GLN A 194 -27.26 -0.41 40.48
C GLN A 194 -26.32 0.74 40.06
N ILE A 195 -25.70 1.44 41.02
CA ILE A 195 -24.71 2.49 40.73
C ILE A 195 -23.49 1.90 39.98
N LEU A 196 -22.99 0.74 40.41
CA LEU A 196 -21.84 0.08 39.80
C LEU A 196 -22.16 -0.44 38.38
N ILE A 197 -23.36 -0.99 38.17
CA ILE A 197 -23.88 -1.36 36.84
C ILE A 197 -24.00 -0.12 35.93
N ALA A 198 -24.52 1.00 36.42
CA ALA A 198 -24.64 2.24 35.66
C ALA A 198 -23.26 2.80 35.26
N ILE A 199 -22.28 2.80 36.17
CA ILE A 199 -20.89 3.20 35.89
C ILE A 199 -20.28 2.27 34.82
N LEU A 200 -20.49 0.96 34.93
CA LEU A 200 -20.00 -0.02 33.96
C LEU A 200 -20.63 0.18 32.57
N ALA A 201 -21.94 0.46 32.51
CA ALA A 201 -22.65 0.74 31.26
C ALA A 201 -22.12 2.01 30.57
N VAL A 202 -21.90 3.10 31.34
CA VAL A 202 -21.29 4.34 30.81
C VAL A 202 -19.86 4.09 30.32
N TYR A 203 -19.05 3.32 31.04
CA TYR A 203 -17.71 2.95 30.61
C TYR A 203 -17.72 2.13 29.31
N ILE A 204 -18.61 1.13 29.20
CA ILE A 204 -18.76 0.31 27.98
C ILE A 204 -19.19 1.19 26.79
N ALA A 205 -20.19 2.06 26.98
CA ALA A 205 -20.66 2.97 25.93
C ALA A 205 -19.55 3.94 25.46
N TRP A 206 -18.76 4.48 26.39
CA TRP A 206 -17.60 5.32 26.06
C TRP A 206 -16.53 4.54 25.29
N ARG A 207 -16.20 3.32 25.71
CA ARG A 207 -15.26 2.43 25.01
C ARG A 207 -15.75 2.08 23.60
N GLN A 208 -17.04 1.78 23.43
CA GLN A 208 -17.66 1.52 22.12
C GLN A 208 -17.59 2.75 21.21
N TYR A 209 -17.88 3.95 21.72
CA TYR A 209 -17.79 5.20 20.96
C TYR A 209 -16.36 5.47 20.46
N VAL A 210 -15.36 5.31 21.32
CA VAL A 210 -13.94 5.45 20.94
C VAL A 210 -13.57 4.47 19.83
N ILE A 211 -13.85 3.16 20.02
CA ILE A 211 -13.55 2.11 19.04
C ILE A 211 -14.26 2.39 17.69
N SER A 212 -15.52 2.81 17.71
CA SER A 212 -16.29 3.13 16.51
C SER A 212 -15.69 4.30 15.74
N LYS A 213 -15.32 5.39 16.44
CA LYS A 213 -14.69 6.56 15.84
C LYS A 213 -13.34 6.22 15.20
N ASP A 214 -12.50 5.48 15.92
CA ASP A 214 -11.19 5.08 15.44
C ASP A 214 -11.31 4.17 14.20
N LEU A 215 -12.25 3.22 14.22
CA LEU A 215 -12.54 2.36 13.07
C LEU A 215 -13.02 3.15 11.84
N THR A 216 -13.87 4.16 12.01
CA THR A 216 -14.28 5.05 10.90
C THR A 216 -13.10 5.83 10.31
N ILE A 217 -12.19 6.33 11.15
CA ILE A 217 -10.99 7.04 10.70
C ILE A 217 -10.05 6.10 9.94
N GLN A 218 -9.80 4.90 10.46
CA GLN A 218 -8.99 3.89 9.76
C GLN A 218 -9.62 3.46 8.43
N GLN A 219 -10.94 3.24 8.38
CA GLN A 219 -11.63 2.85 7.16
C GLN A 219 -11.50 3.92 6.07
N ASN A 220 -11.66 5.20 6.40
CA ASN A 220 -11.47 6.29 5.45
C ASN A 220 -10.04 6.33 4.88
N LEU A 221 -9.03 6.14 5.73
CA LEU A 221 -7.61 6.10 5.32
C LEU A 221 -7.29 4.88 4.44
N ILE A 222 -7.86 3.71 4.76
CA ILE A 222 -7.69 2.46 3.99
C ILE A 222 -8.36 2.59 2.62
N THR A 223 -9.61 3.03 2.57
CA THR A 223 -10.33 3.24 1.30
C THR A 223 -9.63 4.28 0.43
N GLN A 224 -9.09 5.37 1.01
CA GLN A 224 -8.31 6.34 0.24
C GLN A 224 -7.02 5.73 -0.31
N GLN A 225 -6.29 4.91 0.45
CA GLN A 225 -5.09 4.21 -0.02
C GLN A 225 -5.43 3.26 -1.18
N GLN A 226 -6.43 2.39 -1.00
CA GLN A 226 -6.93 1.49 -2.05
C GLN A 226 -7.32 2.23 -3.34
N THR A 227 -7.94 3.41 -3.22
CA THR A 227 -8.31 4.23 -4.38
C THR A 227 -7.08 4.82 -5.09
N ILE A 228 -6.06 5.24 -4.32
CA ILE A 228 -4.78 5.74 -4.86
C ILE A 228 -3.97 4.62 -5.52
N ASP A 229 -3.90 3.44 -4.91
CA ASP A 229 -3.16 2.29 -5.42
C ASP A 229 -3.82 1.71 -6.69
N SER A 230 -5.16 1.64 -6.71
CA SER A 230 -5.93 1.30 -7.92
C SER A 230 -5.75 2.31 -9.04
N TYR A 231 -5.61 3.61 -8.71
CA TYR A 231 -5.23 4.64 -9.68
C TYR A 231 -3.78 4.46 -10.19
N PHE A 232 -2.80 4.17 -9.31
CA PHE A 232 -1.42 3.94 -9.73
C PHE A 232 -1.29 2.74 -10.65
N GLN A 233 -1.95 1.62 -10.34
CA GLN A 233 -2.04 0.48 -11.25
C GLN A 233 -2.74 0.90 -12.56
N GLY A 234 -3.93 1.50 -12.48
CA GLY A 234 -4.71 1.91 -13.65
C GLY A 234 -4.14 3.07 -14.49
N ILE A 235 -3.02 3.67 -14.09
CA ILE A 235 -2.18 4.55 -14.93
C ILE A 235 -0.97 3.79 -15.47
N SER A 236 -0.37 2.90 -14.67
CA SER A 236 0.75 2.06 -15.12
C SER A 236 0.30 1.15 -16.28
N ASP A 237 -0.81 0.43 -16.11
CA ASP A 237 -1.42 -0.47 -17.11
C ASP A 237 -1.92 0.26 -18.39
N LEU A 238 -1.99 1.60 -18.36
CA LEU A 238 -2.50 2.45 -19.45
C LEU A 238 -1.38 3.14 -20.25
N VAL A 239 -0.14 3.10 -19.74
CA VAL A 239 0.99 3.90 -20.21
C VAL A 239 2.25 3.04 -20.43
N LEU A 240 2.34 1.88 -19.79
CA LEU A 240 3.44 0.94 -19.96
C LEU A 240 3.00 -0.24 -20.83
N ASP A 241 3.75 -0.53 -21.89
CA ASP A 241 3.59 -1.78 -22.65
C ASP A 241 4.10 -3.01 -21.85
N ALA A 242 3.94 -4.21 -22.40
CA ALA A 242 4.36 -5.46 -21.74
C ALA A 242 5.89 -5.53 -21.51
N GLU A 243 6.66 -4.73 -22.24
CA GLU A 243 8.10 -4.56 -22.15
C GLU A 243 8.51 -3.42 -21.18
N GLY A 244 7.55 -2.66 -20.63
CA GLY A 244 7.78 -1.59 -19.66
C GLY A 244 8.13 -0.22 -20.26
N LEU A 245 7.82 0.00 -21.54
CA LEU A 245 8.07 1.24 -22.26
C LEU A 245 6.87 2.20 -22.19
N LEU A 246 7.15 3.51 -22.12
CA LEU A 246 6.13 4.57 -22.20
C LEU A 246 5.56 4.68 -23.63
N GLU A 247 4.46 3.96 -23.89
CA GLU A 247 3.65 4.07 -25.09
C GLU A 247 2.38 4.89 -24.79
N ASP A 248 2.07 5.89 -25.62
CA ASP A 248 1.02 6.87 -25.33
C ASP A 248 0.27 7.31 -26.59
N TRP A 249 -0.81 6.61 -26.92
CA TRP A 249 -1.74 7.07 -27.95
C TRP A 249 -2.57 8.27 -27.43
N PRO A 250 -3.02 9.19 -28.31
CA PRO A 250 -3.76 10.38 -27.88
C PRO A 250 -5.05 10.10 -27.08
N GLN A 251 -5.64 8.91 -27.24
CA GLN A 251 -6.82 8.47 -26.50
C GLN A 251 -6.47 8.03 -25.07
N GLU A 252 -5.39 7.25 -24.91
CA GLU A 252 -4.89 6.78 -23.60
C GLU A 252 -4.46 7.96 -22.74
N ARG A 253 -3.78 8.95 -23.33
CA ARG A 253 -3.45 10.22 -22.67
C ARG A 253 -4.69 10.92 -22.12
N ALA A 254 -5.74 11.07 -22.92
CA ALA A 254 -6.99 11.69 -22.48
C ALA A 254 -7.68 10.90 -21.35
N ILE A 255 -7.58 9.56 -21.37
CA ILE A 255 -8.08 8.69 -20.28
C ILE A 255 -7.21 8.85 -19.02
N ALA A 256 -5.88 8.93 -19.16
CA ALA A 256 -4.93 9.11 -18.07
C ALA A 256 -5.09 10.49 -17.40
N GLU A 257 -5.25 11.56 -18.18
CA GLU A 257 -5.55 12.92 -17.72
C GLU A 257 -6.93 12.98 -17.05
N GLY A 258 -7.96 12.36 -17.64
CA GLY A 258 -9.29 12.25 -17.04
C GLY A 258 -9.30 11.51 -15.69
N ARG A 259 -8.63 10.36 -15.62
CA ARG A 259 -8.42 9.60 -14.37
C ARG A 259 -7.66 10.43 -13.33
N THR A 260 -6.60 11.13 -13.75
CA THR A 260 -5.76 11.98 -12.88
C THR A 260 -6.56 13.16 -12.33
N SER A 261 -7.36 13.85 -13.15
CA SER A 261 -8.25 14.90 -12.70
C SER A 261 -9.30 14.39 -11.71
N ALA A 262 -9.87 13.20 -11.95
CA ALA A 262 -10.88 12.61 -11.08
C ALA A 262 -10.32 12.23 -9.69
N ILE A 263 -9.15 11.58 -9.63
CA ILE A 263 -8.52 11.22 -8.35
C ILE A 263 -8.04 12.46 -7.58
N LEU A 264 -7.46 13.46 -8.27
CA LEU A 264 -7.09 14.73 -7.65
C LEU A 264 -8.33 15.51 -7.14
N GLY A 265 -9.51 15.29 -7.72
CA GLY A 265 -10.76 15.81 -7.17
C GLY A 265 -11.15 15.20 -5.83
N SER A 266 -10.93 13.88 -5.64
CA SER A 266 -11.48 13.12 -4.49
C SER A 266 -10.53 12.92 -3.31
N VAL A 267 -9.22 13.07 -3.49
CA VAL A 267 -8.21 12.80 -2.44
C VAL A 267 -7.82 14.02 -1.59
N ASP A 268 -7.33 13.75 -0.36
CA ASP A 268 -6.79 14.76 0.55
C ASP A 268 -5.48 15.40 0.02
N PRO A 269 -4.98 16.50 0.62
CA PRO A 269 -3.70 17.11 0.25
C PRO A 269 -2.52 16.12 0.22
N THR A 270 -2.46 15.20 1.19
CA THR A 270 -1.40 14.18 1.29
C THR A 270 -1.44 13.22 0.09
N GLY A 271 -2.63 12.76 -0.28
CA GLY A 271 -2.89 11.95 -1.47
C GLY A 271 -2.53 12.67 -2.76
N LYS A 272 -2.90 13.95 -2.89
CA LYS A 272 -2.54 14.80 -4.04
C LYS A 272 -1.03 14.87 -4.22
N ALA A 273 -0.29 15.11 -3.13
CA ALA A 273 1.16 15.16 -3.15
C ALA A 273 1.82 13.80 -3.47
N LYS A 274 1.27 12.68 -2.95
CA LYS A 274 1.69 11.33 -3.34
C LYS A 274 1.52 11.11 -4.85
N ILE A 275 0.37 11.50 -5.41
CA ILE A 275 0.06 11.34 -6.84
C ILE A 275 1.02 12.17 -7.70
N VAL A 276 1.14 13.48 -7.43
CA VAL A 276 2.06 14.36 -8.16
C VAL A 276 3.50 13.82 -8.14
N ARG A 277 3.96 13.28 -7.00
CA ARG A 277 5.29 12.66 -6.88
C ARG A 277 5.44 11.35 -7.63
N PHE A 278 4.42 10.49 -7.65
CA PHE A 278 4.43 9.28 -8.47
C PHE A 278 4.56 9.65 -9.95
N LEU A 279 3.68 10.52 -10.45
CA LEU A 279 3.70 10.99 -11.83
C LEU A 279 5.04 11.69 -12.20
N SER A 280 5.63 12.45 -11.26
CA SER A 280 6.96 13.06 -11.44
C SER A 280 8.07 12.01 -11.56
N ARG A 281 8.11 11.02 -10.65
CA ARG A 281 9.18 10.02 -10.57
C ARG A 281 9.14 9.02 -11.70
N SER A 282 7.95 8.65 -12.15
CA SER A 282 7.72 7.81 -13.34
C SER A 282 7.89 8.60 -14.66
N ARG A 283 8.38 9.85 -14.61
CA ARG A 283 8.58 10.80 -15.74
C ARG A 283 7.32 11.09 -16.57
N LEU A 284 6.13 10.84 -16.02
CA LEU A 284 4.85 11.07 -16.72
C LEU A 284 4.53 12.56 -16.89
N LEU A 285 4.98 13.38 -15.93
CA LEU A 285 4.88 14.85 -16.03
C LEU A 285 6.03 15.47 -16.84
N THR A 286 7.10 14.72 -17.10
CA THR A 286 8.29 15.22 -17.80
C THR A 286 8.03 15.26 -19.31
N PRO A 287 8.41 16.33 -20.04
CA PRO A 287 8.33 16.32 -21.49
C PRO A 287 9.43 15.40 -22.05
N LEU A 288 9.01 14.30 -22.67
CA LEU A 288 9.91 13.27 -23.19
C LEU A 288 10.04 13.39 -24.70
N LYS A 289 11.26 13.19 -25.20
CA LYS A 289 11.54 13.06 -26.62
C LYS A 289 10.90 11.80 -27.16
N ARG A 290 10.29 11.85 -28.34
CA ARG A 290 9.61 10.71 -28.97
C ARG A 290 10.12 10.47 -30.38
N ASP A 291 10.08 9.21 -30.81
CA ASP A 291 10.29 8.87 -32.21
C ASP A 291 9.12 9.39 -33.07
N ARG A 292 9.42 9.92 -34.25
CA ARG A 292 8.42 10.55 -35.14
C ARG A 292 7.54 9.58 -35.91
N HIS A 293 7.92 8.30 -36.00
CA HIS A 293 7.17 7.25 -36.70
C HIS A 293 6.41 6.36 -35.71
N LEU A 294 7.03 6.04 -34.57
CA LEU A 294 6.50 5.11 -33.56
C LEU A 294 5.80 5.81 -32.38
N GLY A 295 6.01 7.10 -32.14
CA GLY A 295 5.42 7.84 -31.00
C GLY A 295 5.92 7.43 -29.61
N ARG A 296 6.68 6.34 -29.49
CA ARG A 296 7.31 5.84 -28.27
C ARG A 296 8.38 6.81 -27.73
N ALA A 297 8.51 6.88 -26.41
CA ALA A 297 9.55 7.67 -25.76
C ALA A 297 10.97 7.15 -26.09
N MET A 298 11.89 8.05 -26.44
CA MET A 298 13.28 7.69 -26.74
C MET A 298 14.08 7.47 -25.44
N LEU A 299 15.06 6.57 -25.47
CA LEU A 299 16.01 6.38 -24.38
C LEU A 299 17.22 7.32 -24.51
N ASP A 300 17.82 7.69 -23.37
CA ASP A 300 19.00 8.56 -23.27
C ASP A 300 20.34 7.84 -23.51
N GLY A 301 20.30 6.53 -23.80
CA GLY A 301 21.48 5.68 -23.97
C GLY A 301 22.08 5.13 -22.67
N MET A 302 21.64 5.64 -21.51
CA MET A 302 22.06 5.21 -20.17
C MET A 302 20.98 4.38 -19.45
N GLY A 303 19.89 4.03 -20.14
CA GLY A 303 18.76 3.28 -19.59
C GLY A 303 17.65 4.16 -19.00
N GLY A 304 17.73 5.49 -19.13
CA GLY A 304 16.62 6.40 -18.82
C GLY A 304 15.93 6.91 -20.09
N TYR A 305 14.84 7.65 -19.91
CA TYR A 305 14.14 8.34 -21.01
C TYR A 305 14.81 9.68 -21.37
N GLN A 306 15.02 9.95 -22.65
CA GLN A 306 15.57 11.23 -23.12
C GLN A 306 14.54 12.35 -22.92
N GLU A 307 14.85 13.31 -22.05
CA GLU A 307 14.08 14.55 -21.92
C GLU A 307 14.28 15.44 -23.15
N ASP A 308 13.22 16.12 -23.58
CA ASP A 308 13.23 17.18 -24.59
C ASP A 308 12.25 18.25 -24.12
N ARG A 309 12.68 19.50 -23.98
CA ARG A 309 11.83 20.59 -23.47
C ARG A 309 11.35 21.53 -24.55
N ASP A 310 11.96 21.47 -25.74
CA ASP A 310 11.60 22.29 -26.89
C ASP A 310 10.44 21.66 -27.67
N PHE A 311 10.45 20.32 -27.81
CA PHE A 311 9.47 19.56 -28.59
C PHE A 311 8.97 18.28 -27.90
N GLY A 312 9.47 17.93 -26.70
CA GLY A 312 9.05 16.73 -25.99
C GLY A 312 7.61 16.79 -25.47
N ILE A 313 6.95 15.63 -25.43
CA ILE A 313 5.53 15.49 -25.10
C ILE A 313 5.41 14.83 -23.72
N ARG A 314 4.70 15.50 -22.80
CA ARG A 314 4.36 14.97 -21.47
C ARG A 314 3.38 13.80 -21.63
N VAL A 315 3.46 12.80 -20.76
CA VAL A 315 2.50 11.68 -20.75
C VAL A 315 1.14 12.18 -20.22
N ILE A 316 1.17 12.96 -19.13
CA ILE A 316 -0.01 13.58 -18.52
C ILE A 316 0.28 15.08 -18.37
N ASP A 317 -0.51 15.94 -19.01
CA ASP A 317 -0.52 17.37 -18.65
C ASP A 317 -1.46 17.58 -17.45
N LEU A 318 -0.93 18.14 -16.36
CA LEU A 318 -1.73 18.53 -15.21
C LEU A 318 -2.56 19.79 -15.49
N GLY A 319 -2.24 20.58 -16.51
CA GLY A 319 -3.05 21.70 -17.00
C GLY A 319 -3.56 22.61 -15.88
N VAL A 320 -4.87 22.53 -15.61
CA VAL A 320 -5.59 23.27 -14.56
C VAL A 320 -5.93 22.46 -13.30
N MET A 321 -5.57 21.17 -13.22
CA MET A 321 -5.96 20.24 -12.14
C MET A 321 -5.47 20.64 -10.74
N LEU A 322 -4.44 21.50 -10.65
CA LEU A 322 -3.90 22.00 -9.37
C LEU A 322 -4.32 23.44 -9.04
N ALA A 323 -5.09 24.11 -9.90
CA ALA A 323 -5.61 25.46 -9.62
C ALA A 323 -6.58 25.44 -8.42
N ALA A 324 -6.45 26.42 -7.53
CA ALA A 324 -7.18 26.54 -6.26
C ALA A 324 -7.08 25.32 -5.31
N THR A 325 -6.16 24.37 -5.55
CA THR A 325 -6.03 23.18 -4.70
C THR A 325 -5.29 23.47 -3.38
N ASN A 326 -5.65 22.73 -2.34
CA ASN A 326 -4.91 22.71 -1.08
C ASN A 326 -3.85 21.60 -1.11
N LEU A 327 -2.59 22.01 -0.94
CA LEU A 327 -1.38 21.19 -0.89
C LEU A 327 -0.52 21.56 0.34
N ALA A 328 -1.10 22.28 1.31
CA ALA A 328 -0.39 22.78 2.48
C ALA A 328 0.16 21.64 3.36
N HIS A 329 1.35 21.86 3.91
CA HIS A 329 2.09 20.93 4.77
C HIS A 329 2.39 19.56 4.13
N THR A 330 2.45 19.49 2.79
CA THR A 330 2.79 18.27 2.05
C THR A 330 4.27 18.20 1.66
N ASP A 331 4.75 17.00 1.31
CA ASP A 331 6.05 16.78 0.67
C ASP A 331 5.85 16.75 -0.85
N LEU A 332 6.42 17.72 -1.56
CA LEU A 332 6.49 17.82 -3.03
C LEU A 332 7.95 17.89 -3.52
N ARG A 333 8.90 17.39 -2.73
CA ARG A 333 10.31 17.35 -3.13
C ARG A 333 10.52 16.60 -4.44
N TRP A 334 11.40 17.15 -5.28
CA TRP A 334 11.68 16.66 -6.62
C TRP A 334 10.46 16.53 -7.55
N ALA A 335 9.32 17.18 -7.24
CA ALA A 335 8.16 17.17 -8.11
C ALA A 335 8.41 17.95 -9.40
N GLU A 336 7.93 17.42 -10.51
CA GLU A 336 7.97 18.06 -11.82
C GLU A 336 6.63 18.78 -12.05
N LEU A 337 6.62 20.09 -11.80
CA LEU A 337 5.45 20.96 -11.85
C LEU A 337 5.63 22.09 -12.89
N SER A 338 6.55 21.92 -13.85
CA SER A 338 6.72 22.89 -14.94
C SER A 338 5.48 22.98 -15.84
N ASP A 339 5.26 24.16 -16.41
CA ASP A 339 4.03 24.55 -17.15
C ASP A 339 2.69 24.47 -16.40
N THR A 340 2.63 23.90 -15.18
CA THR A 340 1.37 23.69 -14.45
C THR A 340 0.68 25.00 -14.03
N ASN A 341 -0.66 24.97 -13.95
CA ASN A 341 -1.44 26.04 -13.35
C ASN A 341 -1.67 25.76 -11.85
N LEU A 342 -1.11 26.64 -11.02
CA LEU A 342 -1.17 26.65 -9.56
C LEU A 342 -1.83 27.93 -9.03
N VAL A 343 -2.62 28.63 -9.87
CA VAL A 343 -3.36 29.85 -9.53
C VAL A 343 -4.17 29.62 -8.26
N ARG A 344 -4.04 30.49 -7.25
CA ARG A 344 -4.74 30.39 -5.95
C ARG A 344 -4.51 29.09 -5.17
N SER A 345 -3.52 28.27 -5.54
CA SER A 345 -3.19 27.07 -4.77
C SER A 345 -2.62 27.44 -3.40
N ASN A 346 -2.91 26.62 -2.39
CA ASN A 346 -2.33 26.74 -1.08
C ASN A 346 -1.19 25.74 -0.90
N LEU A 347 0.05 26.21 -1.02
CA LEU A 347 1.29 25.47 -0.80
C LEU A 347 1.89 25.78 0.58
N GLN A 348 1.15 26.41 1.51
CA GLN A 348 1.67 26.82 2.82
C GLN A 348 2.39 25.68 3.55
N GLY A 349 3.64 25.90 3.96
CA GLY A 349 4.46 24.90 4.67
C GLY A 349 4.79 23.65 3.86
N CYS A 350 4.62 23.66 2.54
CA CYS A 350 5.01 22.56 1.67
C CYS A 350 6.53 22.48 1.49
N ASP A 351 7.07 21.26 1.48
CA ASP A 351 8.47 20.98 1.16
C ASP A 351 8.62 20.85 -0.38
N LEU A 352 9.17 21.88 -1.03
CA LEU A 352 9.39 21.97 -2.47
C LEU A 352 10.89 21.86 -2.83
N VAL A 353 11.71 21.26 -1.96
CA VAL A 353 13.16 21.13 -2.19
C VAL A 353 13.44 20.41 -3.52
N LYS A 354 14.20 21.08 -4.39
CA LYS A 354 14.52 20.66 -5.77
C LYS A 354 13.30 20.36 -6.67
N ALA A 355 12.11 20.86 -6.35
CA ALA A 355 10.97 20.82 -7.27
C ALA A 355 11.20 21.74 -8.49
N ASN A 356 10.52 21.45 -9.59
CA ASN A 356 10.58 22.24 -10.81
C ASN A 356 9.27 23.00 -11.02
N LEU A 357 9.29 24.33 -10.88
CA LEU A 357 8.18 25.25 -11.15
C LEU A 357 8.47 26.16 -12.34
N ALA A 358 9.45 25.84 -13.19
CA ALA A 358 9.72 26.61 -14.40
C ALA A 358 8.46 26.67 -15.28
N ARG A 359 8.07 27.87 -15.74
CA ARG A 359 6.79 28.10 -16.44
C ARG A 359 5.52 27.74 -15.63
N ALA A 360 5.58 27.49 -14.33
CA ALA A 360 4.36 27.36 -13.52
C ALA A 360 3.63 28.71 -13.39
N ILE A 361 2.30 28.68 -13.23
CA ILE A 361 1.49 29.88 -12.98
C ILE A 361 1.08 29.90 -11.50
N LEU A 362 1.75 30.72 -10.69
CA LEU A 362 1.59 30.84 -9.24
C LEU A 362 0.77 32.08 -8.84
N TYR A 363 -0.04 32.63 -9.76
CA TYR A 363 -0.78 33.87 -9.52
C TYR A 363 -1.75 33.71 -8.33
N GLU A 364 -1.63 34.61 -7.34
CA GLU A 364 -2.36 34.55 -6.06
C GLU A 364 -2.13 33.24 -5.25
N ALA A 365 -1.05 32.48 -5.51
CA ALA A 365 -0.72 31.27 -4.75
C ALA A 365 -0.06 31.59 -3.39
N SER A 366 -0.35 30.77 -2.37
CA SER A 366 0.24 30.90 -1.03
C SER A 366 1.42 29.94 -0.88
N LEU A 367 2.65 30.48 -0.86
CA LEU A 367 3.90 29.76 -0.58
C LEU A 367 4.44 30.09 0.82
N ARG A 368 3.59 30.51 1.75
CA ARG A 368 3.94 30.88 3.13
C ARG A 368 4.68 29.76 3.84
N GLY A 369 5.85 30.03 4.40
CA GLY A 369 6.63 29.03 5.16
C GLY A 369 7.11 27.81 4.36
N THR A 370 7.00 27.82 3.02
CA THR A 370 7.51 26.74 2.15
C THR A 370 9.02 26.58 2.25
N ASP A 371 9.52 25.38 1.96
CA ASP A 371 10.95 25.18 1.72
C ASP A 371 11.26 25.19 0.22
N LEU A 372 12.10 26.14 -0.20
CA LEU A 372 12.40 26.43 -1.59
C LEU A 372 13.84 26.06 -1.99
N MET A 373 14.56 25.29 -1.17
CA MET A 373 15.98 24.96 -1.42
C MET A 373 16.19 24.33 -2.81
N GLY A 374 16.86 25.07 -3.69
CA GLY A 374 17.17 24.59 -5.05
C GLY A 374 15.94 24.40 -5.96
N ILE A 375 14.78 24.99 -5.62
CA ILE A 375 13.61 25.00 -6.51
C ILE A 375 13.95 25.69 -7.85
N ARG A 376 13.51 25.12 -8.97
CA ARG A 376 13.73 25.72 -10.29
C ARG A 376 12.52 26.59 -10.67
N LEU A 377 12.71 27.90 -10.72
CA LEU A 377 11.67 28.86 -11.18
C LEU A 377 11.83 29.28 -12.64
N PHE A 378 13.01 29.06 -13.25
CA PHE A 378 13.37 29.42 -14.61
C PHE A 378 14.53 28.54 -15.09
N TYR A 379 14.83 28.59 -16.40
CA TYR A 379 16.08 28.08 -16.99
C TYR A 379 16.96 29.26 -17.46
N GLY A 380 18.17 29.00 -17.96
CA GLY A 380 19.12 30.07 -18.30
C GLY A 380 19.63 30.83 -17.08
N THR A 381 19.96 32.12 -17.24
CA THR A 381 20.45 32.99 -16.16
C THR A 381 19.40 33.99 -15.71
N VAL A 382 19.54 34.57 -14.51
CA VAL A 382 18.52 35.44 -13.89
C VAL A 382 18.37 36.80 -14.60
N GLU A 383 19.41 37.22 -15.31
CA GLU A 383 19.45 38.48 -16.07
C GLU A 383 18.52 38.44 -17.28
N THR A 384 18.46 37.29 -17.97
CA THR A 384 17.69 37.03 -19.20
C THR A 384 16.41 36.23 -18.97
N ALA A 385 16.22 35.62 -17.79
CA ALA A 385 14.99 34.92 -17.44
C ALA A 385 13.78 35.86 -17.38
N THR A 386 12.78 35.59 -18.21
CA THR A 386 11.46 36.25 -18.19
C THR A 386 10.36 35.22 -17.88
N PRO A 387 9.26 35.62 -17.21
CA PRO A 387 8.10 34.75 -17.01
C PRO A 387 7.50 34.28 -18.34
N ARG A 388 6.81 33.14 -18.35
CA ARG A 388 6.13 32.65 -19.56
C ARG A 388 5.09 33.65 -20.09
N THR A 389 5.10 33.87 -21.40
CA THR A 389 3.98 34.47 -22.12
C THR A 389 3.04 33.37 -22.65
N ARG A 390 1.87 33.74 -23.19
CA ARG A 390 0.97 32.81 -23.90
C ARG A 390 1.33 32.63 -25.38
N THR A 391 2.02 33.61 -25.97
CA THR A 391 2.41 33.69 -27.39
C THR A 391 3.83 33.23 -27.66
N ASP A 392 4.73 33.43 -26.69
CA ASP A 392 6.16 33.43 -26.94
C ASP A 392 6.78 32.05 -26.64
N VAL A 393 7.58 31.56 -27.58
CA VAL A 393 8.27 30.27 -27.47
C VAL A 393 9.33 30.35 -26.36
N PRO A 394 9.40 29.37 -25.43
CA PRO A 394 10.46 29.32 -24.43
C PRO A 394 11.83 29.11 -25.09
N ASN A 395 12.85 29.80 -24.59
CA ASN A 395 14.25 29.52 -24.91
C ASN A 395 14.95 28.97 -23.66
N PHE A 396 15.16 27.65 -23.61
CA PHE A 396 15.77 26.98 -22.46
C PHE A 396 17.28 27.22 -22.31
N GLN A 397 17.94 27.81 -23.31
CA GLN A 397 19.35 28.19 -23.25
C GLN A 397 19.53 29.55 -22.57
N THR A 398 18.77 30.56 -22.98
CA THR A 398 18.85 31.93 -22.43
C THR A 398 17.95 32.14 -21.22
N GLY A 399 16.88 31.36 -21.08
CA GLY A 399 15.87 31.51 -20.02
C GLY A 399 14.65 32.35 -20.39
N ALA A 400 14.66 33.01 -21.56
CA ALA A 400 13.53 33.82 -22.02
C ALA A 400 12.25 32.97 -22.13
N CYS A 401 11.16 33.47 -21.55
CA CYS A 401 9.84 32.83 -21.48
C CYS A 401 9.83 31.46 -20.79
N THR A 402 10.83 31.16 -19.96
CA THR A 402 10.92 29.92 -19.16
C THR A 402 10.55 30.11 -17.68
N GLY A 403 10.33 31.34 -17.25
CA GLY A 403 10.11 31.67 -15.84
C GLY A 403 8.68 31.43 -15.34
N ALA A 404 8.54 31.18 -14.05
CA ALA A 404 7.27 31.07 -13.35
C ALA A 404 6.57 32.44 -13.21
N VAL A 405 5.25 32.48 -13.40
CA VAL A 405 4.46 33.69 -13.12
C VAL A 405 4.19 33.76 -11.62
N VAL A 406 4.91 34.64 -10.92
CA VAL A 406 4.90 34.81 -9.45
C VAL A 406 4.17 36.09 -8.98
N GLU A 407 3.33 36.65 -9.85
CA GLU A 407 2.53 37.84 -9.59
C GLU A 407 1.50 37.59 -8.47
N ASN A 408 1.46 38.47 -7.47
CA ASN A 408 0.59 38.37 -6.29
C ASN A 408 0.74 37.07 -5.46
N ALA A 409 1.80 36.29 -5.67
CA ALA A 409 2.14 35.12 -4.86
C ALA A 409 2.71 35.53 -3.49
N ASP A 410 2.35 34.81 -2.43
CA ASP A 410 2.76 35.12 -1.06
C ASP A 410 3.91 34.21 -0.59
N PHE A 411 5.10 34.77 -0.39
CA PHE A 411 6.31 34.06 0.05
C PHE A 411 6.62 34.26 1.55
N THR A 412 5.67 34.75 2.35
CA THR A 412 5.91 35.15 3.75
C THR A 412 6.52 34.00 4.56
N GLY A 413 7.76 34.21 5.05
CA GLY A 413 8.49 33.22 5.85
C GLY A 413 9.01 31.99 5.08
N ALA A 414 9.01 32.00 3.74
CA ALA A 414 9.60 30.93 2.94
C ALA A 414 11.10 30.74 3.25
N GLN A 415 11.59 29.51 3.12
CA GLN A 415 12.88 29.08 3.65
C GLN A 415 13.84 28.64 2.55
N ARG A 416 15.15 28.80 2.82
CA ARG A 416 16.27 28.34 1.98
C ARG A 416 16.25 28.85 0.52
N LEU A 417 15.62 30.00 0.29
CA LEU A 417 15.63 30.73 -0.98
C LEU A 417 17.06 31.15 -1.37
N SER A 418 17.47 30.86 -2.60
CA SER A 418 18.77 31.29 -3.14
C SER A 418 18.73 32.72 -3.67
N GLU A 419 19.89 33.35 -3.79
CA GLU A 419 19.97 34.74 -4.27
C GLU A 419 19.38 34.92 -5.69
N GLN A 420 19.64 33.98 -6.59
CA GLN A 420 19.08 33.99 -7.95
C GLN A 420 17.56 33.81 -7.95
N GLN A 421 17.01 32.96 -7.07
CA GLN A 421 15.57 32.79 -6.91
C GLN A 421 14.94 34.07 -6.34
N ARG A 422 15.58 34.70 -5.34
CA ARG A 422 15.16 35.98 -4.76
C ARG A 422 15.13 37.08 -5.81
N GLN A 423 16.19 37.23 -6.60
CA GLN A 423 16.29 38.21 -7.68
C GLN A 423 15.21 38.02 -8.75
N TYR A 424 14.92 36.77 -9.14
CA TYR A 424 13.83 36.45 -10.05
C TYR A 424 12.45 36.83 -9.47
N ILE A 425 12.13 36.40 -8.24
CA ILE A 425 10.83 36.70 -7.62
C ILE A 425 10.65 38.20 -7.41
N CYS A 426 11.69 38.89 -6.93
CA CYS A 426 11.64 40.33 -6.73
C CYS A 426 11.47 41.11 -8.04
N SER A 427 12.06 40.67 -9.15
CA SER A 427 11.94 41.37 -10.43
C SER A 427 10.61 41.12 -11.14
N TRP A 428 9.94 39.98 -10.92
CA TRP A 428 8.73 39.58 -11.65
C TRP A 428 7.45 39.38 -10.80
N GLY A 429 7.50 39.60 -9.49
CA GLY A 429 6.37 39.38 -8.59
C GLY A 429 5.34 40.52 -8.48
N GLY A 430 5.68 41.74 -8.90
CA GLY A 430 4.85 42.92 -8.63
C GLY A 430 4.81 43.31 -7.14
N GLU A 431 4.06 44.34 -6.80
CA GLU A 431 4.14 44.99 -5.48
C GLU A 431 3.84 44.06 -4.29
N LYS A 432 2.72 43.33 -4.32
CA LYS A 432 2.31 42.44 -3.22
C LYS A 432 3.32 41.34 -2.97
N THR A 433 3.80 40.67 -4.01
CA THR A 433 4.81 39.62 -3.87
C THR A 433 6.08 40.21 -3.25
N ARG A 434 6.56 41.36 -3.75
CA ARG A 434 7.80 42.02 -3.29
C ARG A 434 7.80 42.40 -1.81
N SER A 435 6.66 42.58 -1.16
CA SER A 435 6.59 42.84 0.29
C SER A 435 6.65 41.56 1.15
N THR A 436 6.35 40.39 0.58
CA THR A 436 6.37 39.08 1.27
C THR A 436 7.71 38.34 1.17
N VAL A 437 8.58 38.70 0.22
CA VAL A 437 9.83 37.97 -0.06
C VAL A 437 10.82 38.05 1.12
N PRO A 438 11.26 36.90 1.67
CA PRO A 438 12.30 36.85 2.70
C PRO A 438 13.61 37.51 2.24
N GLY A 439 14.16 38.38 3.09
CA GLY A 439 15.35 39.18 2.76
C GLY A 439 15.06 40.41 1.89
N GLY A 440 13.81 40.64 1.46
CA GLY A 440 13.35 41.86 0.79
C GLY A 440 13.83 42.07 -0.65
N CYS A 441 13.20 43.04 -1.32
CA CYS A 441 13.40 43.35 -2.74
C CYS A 441 13.96 44.75 -3.03
N GLY A 442 14.41 45.50 -2.01
CA GLY A 442 14.76 46.92 -2.13
C GLY A 442 15.83 47.22 -3.19
N ASN A 443 16.86 46.38 -3.30
CA ASN A 443 17.98 46.57 -4.23
C ASN A 443 17.70 46.01 -5.65
N ILE A 444 16.51 45.47 -5.90
CA ILE A 444 16.19 44.73 -7.14
C ILE A 444 15.09 45.49 -7.89
N PRO A 445 15.32 45.91 -9.16
CA PRO A 445 14.33 46.65 -9.93
C PRO A 445 13.09 45.79 -10.23
N ASN A 446 11.89 46.39 -10.16
CA ASN A 446 10.67 45.73 -10.65
C ASN A 446 10.67 45.77 -12.18
N ARG A 447 10.63 44.61 -12.83
CA ARG A 447 10.55 44.45 -14.29
C ARG A 447 9.12 44.17 -14.77
N LEU A 448 8.19 43.86 -13.86
CA LEU A 448 6.78 43.58 -14.21
C LEU A 448 6.02 44.85 -14.64
N GLY A 449 6.50 46.04 -14.27
CA GLY A 449 5.89 47.34 -14.63
C GLY A 449 4.59 47.67 -13.89
N ARG A 450 4.19 46.82 -12.94
CA ARG A 450 3.01 46.89 -12.05
C ARG A 450 3.26 46.03 -10.81
#